data_AF-A0A7C1ZUB1-F1
#
_entry.id   AF-A0A7C1ZUB1-F1
#
_cell.length_a   1.000
_cell.length_b   1.000
_cell.length_c   1.000
_cell.angle_alpha   90.00
_cell.angle_beta   90.00
_cell.angle_gamma   90.00
#
_symmetry.space_group_name_H-M   'P 1'
#
loop_
_entity.id
_entity.type
_entity.pdbx_description
1 polymer ?
#
loop_
_entity_poly.entity_id
_entity_poly.type
_entity_poly.pdbx_seq_one_letter_code
_entity_poly.pdbx_strand_id
1 'polypeptide(L)'
;MVEIDPWSSTTYKNYARLRDEFGIQEFTKDLWKNLPHPHRLLRRGVVFGHRDFERIKRAINNKQQWAILTGLMPSGKMHLGHKMVIEEVIYYQTIGADIFIAVADIEAFATRGFTLKEAEKLAKEEYIANYIVLGLKPN
;
A
#
# COMPACT_ATOMS: atom_id res chain seq x y z
N MET A 1 -23.10 14.41 6.02
CA MET A 1 -21.63 14.45 5.86
C MET A 1 -21.21 13.00 5.69
N VAL A 2 -20.46 12.66 4.64
CA VAL A 2 -19.97 11.27 4.49
C VAL A 2 -18.72 11.15 5.36
N GLU A 3 -18.76 10.25 6.32
CA GLU A 3 -17.64 9.95 7.21
C GLU A 3 -16.65 9.05 6.47
N ILE A 4 -15.37 9.40 6.53
CA ILE A 4 -14.29 8.65 5.91
C ILE A 4 -13.58 7.90 7.03
N ASP A 5 -13.74 6.59 7.00
CA ASP A 5 -13.09 5.67 7.92
C ASP A 5 -12.54 4.46 7.13
N PRO A 6 -11.69 3.63 7.74
CA PRO A 6 -11.11 2.45 7.09
C PRO A 6 -12.12 1.39 6.59
N TRP A 7 -13.41 1.52 6.93
CA TRP A 7 -14.46 0.55 6.67
C TRP A 7 -15.51 1.03 5.64
N SER A 8 -15.48 2.31 5.26
CA SER A 8 -16.39 2.93 4.28
C SER A 8 -15.95 2.70 2.82
N SER A 9 -16.89 2.39 1.92
CA SER A 9 -16.64 2.11 0.49
C SER A 9 -17.18 3.19 -0.46
N THR A 10 -17.44 4.40 0.03
CA THR A 10 -18.13 5.45 -0.73
C THR A 10 -17.27 6.01 -1.87
N THR A 11 -17.80 6.05 -3.10
CA THR A 11 -17.12 6.64 -4.26
C THR A 11 -17.13 8.17 -4.18
N TYR A 12 -15.95 8.78 -4.01
CA TYR A 12 -15.81 10.23 -3.89
C TYR A 12 -15.59 10.90 -5.26
N LYS A 13 -16.35 11.97 -5.53
CA LYS A 13 -16.23 12.77 -6.77
C LYS A 13 -15.20 13.90 -6.68
N ASN A 14 -14.78 14.30 -5.48
CA ASN A 14 -13.86 15.43 -5.29
C ASN A 14 -12.66 15.06 -4.41
N TYR A 15 -11.64 14.46 -5.04
CA TYR A 15 -10.38 14.12 -4.39
C TYR A 15 -9.57 15.34 -3.95
N ALA A 16 -9.78 16.52 -4.55
CA ALA A 16 -9.08 17.74 -4.13
C ALA A 16 -9.48 18.15 -2.70
N ARG A 17 -10.78 18.12 -2.41
CA ARG A 17 -11.30 18.41 -1.07
C ARG A 17 -10.81 17.40 -0.02
N LEU A 18 -10.74 16.12 -0.38
CA LEU A 18 -10.21 15.05 0.48
C LEU A 18 -8.76 15.36 0.90
N ARG A 19 -7.94 15.83 -0.05
CA ARG A 19 -6.55 16.15 0.24
C ARG A 19 -6.42 17.28 1.25
N ASP A 20 -7.22 18.33 1.10
CA ASP A 20 -7.19 19.48 2.00
C ASP A 20 -7.65 19.11 3.42
N GLU A 21 -8.74 18.34 3.54
CA GLU A 21 -9.27 17.89 4.84
C GLU A 21 -8.29 16.95 5.57
N PHE A 22 -7.59 16.10 4.82
CA PHE A 22 -6.62 15.15 5.39
C PHE A 22 -5.18 15.66 5.35
N GLY A 23 -4.88 16.91 4.98
CA GLY A 23 -3.50 17.42 4.90
C GLY A 23 -2.58 16.56 4.01
N ILE A 24 -3.12 16.04 2.91
CA ILE A 24 -2.39 15.24 1.92
C ILE A 24 -1.93 16.16 0.79
N GLN A 25 -0.66 16.09 0.42
CA GLN A 25 -0.12 16.84 -0.72
C GLN A 25 -0.42 16.11 -2.03
N GLU A 26 -0.55 16.86 -3.12
CA GLU A 26 -0.71 16.27 -4.45
C GLU A 26 0.53 15.49 -4.87
N PHE A 27 0.34 14.25 -5.32
CA PHE A 27 1.43 13.47 -5.90
C PHE A 27 1.68 13.87 -7.36
N THR A 28 2.22 15.09 -7.51
CA THR A 28 2.48 15.71 -8.81
C THR A 28 3.44 14.88 -9.66
N LYS A 29 3.33 15.05 -10.98
CA LYS A 29 4.21 14.38 -11.95
C LYS A 29 5.70 14.60 -11.64
N ASP A 30 6.09 15.77 -11.16
CA ASP A 30 7.48 16.09 -10.87
C ASP A 30 8.09 15.27 -9.73
N LEU A 31 7.27 14.72 -8.84
CA LEU A 31 7.73 13.85 -7.77
C LEU A 31 8.11 12.46 -8.26
N TRP A 32 7.31 11.85 -9.15
CA TRP A 32 7.50 10.46 -9.55
C TRP A 32 8.11 10.28 -10.96
N LYS A 33 8.08 11.27 -11.86
CA LYS A 33 8.50 11.10 -13.26
C LYS A 33 9.96 10.67 -13.44
N ASN A 34 10.81 11.02 -12.47
CA ASN A 34 12.25 10.73 -12.50
C ASN A 34 12.62 9.49 -11.66
N LEU A 35 11.65 8.78 -11.08
CA LEU A 35 11.93 7.50 -10.44
C LEU A 35 12.30 6.46 -11.51
N PRO A 36 13.07 5.41 -11.18
CA PRO A 36 13.33 4.33 -12.12
C PRO A 36 12.01 3.67 -12.54
N HIS A 37 11.80 3.53 -13.84
CA HIS A 37 10.64 2.85 -14.45
C HIS A 37 9.28 3.11 -13.75
N PRO A 38 8.80 4.36 -13.64
CA PRO A 38 7.68 4.72 -12.76
C PRO A 38 6.45 3.86 -12.99
N HIS A 39 5.91 3.21 -11.95
CA HIS A 39 4.81 2.26 -12.09
C HIS A 39 3.56 2.87 -12.73
N ARG A 40 2.74 2.04 -13.40
CA ARG A 40 1.54 2.51 -14.11
C ARG A 40 0.52 3.20 -13.18
N LEU A 41 0.48 2.83 -11.90
CA LEU A 41 -0.43 3.45 -10.91
C LEU A 41 -0.05 4.91 -10.64
N LEU A 42 1.24 5.24 -10.66
CA LEU A 42 1.74 6.62 -10.61
C LEU A 42 1.39 7.35 -11.92
N ARG A 43 1.71 6.75 -13.07
CA ARG A 43 1.51 7.39 -14.39
C ARG A 43 0.04 7.66 -14.73
N ARG A 44 -0.90 6.86 -14.19
CA ARG A 44 -2.34 7.00 -14.41
C ARG A 44 -3.05 7.84 -13.34
N GLY A 45 -2.32 8.38 -12.36
CA GLY A 45 -2.92 9.18 -11.28
C GLY A 45 -3.79 8.36 -10.31
N VAL A 46 -3.56 7.04 -10.22
CA VAL A 46 -4.24 6.20 -9.23
C VAL A 46 -3.70 6.50 -7.83
N VAL A 47 -2.38 6.69 -7.72
CA VAL A 47 -1.75 7.28 -6.54
C VAL A 47 -1.70 8.79 -6.76
N PHE A 48 -2.60 9.52 -6.10
CA PHE A 48 -2.82 10.95 -6.35
C PHE A 48 -2.38 11.85 -5.19
N GLY A 49 -2.00 11.27 -4.05
CA GLY A 49 -1.63 12.01 -2.85
C GLY A 49 -0.47 11.38 -2.10
N HIS A 50 0.25 12.19 -1.34
CA HIS A 50 1.34 11.75 -0.46
C HIS A 50 1.50 12.67 0.75
N ARG A 51 2.38 12.27 1.68
CA ARG A 51 2.98 13.15 2.68
C ARG A 51 4.49 12.88 2.71
N ASP A 52 5.30 13.93 2.59
CA ASP A 52 6.76 13.85 2.68
C ASP A 52 7.47 12.88 1.71
N PHE A 53 6.87 12.57 0.55
CA PHE A 53 7.46 11.65 -0.43
C PHE A 53 8.79 12.17 -0.98
N GLU A 54 9.01 13.48 -0.92
CA GLU A 54 10.28 14.14 -1.23
C GLU A 54 11.44 13.55 -0.43
N ARG A 55 11.21 13.10 0.81
CA ARG A 55 12.23 12.43 1.64
C ARG A 55 12.65 11.11 1.03
N ILE A 56 11.67 10.30 0.61
CA ILE A 56 11.90 9.01 -0.05
C ILE A 56 12.56 9.22 -1.42
N LYS A 57 12.09 10.17 -2.21
CA LYS A 57 12.71 10.54 -3.49
C LYS A 57 14.18 10.93 -3.32
N ARG A 58 14.52 11.72 -2.28
CA ARG A 58 15.92 12.04 -1.96
C ARG A 58 16.72 10.80 -1.58
N ALA A 59 16.17 9.91 -0.76
CA ALA A 59 16.84 8.66 -0.38
C ALA A 59 17.15 7.80 -1.62
N ILE A 60 16.19 7.64 -2.53
CA ILE A 60 16.35 6.93 -3.81
C ILE A 60 17.47 7.57 -4.64
N ASN A 61 17.44 8.89 -4.85
CA ASN A 61 18.43 9.60 -5.65
C ASN A 61 19.84 9.53 -5.06
N ASN A 62 19.94 9.56 -3.73
CA ASN A 62 21.21 9.54 -3.00
C ASN A 62 21.69 8.11 -2.67
N LYS A 63 20.99 7.08 -3.15
CA LYS A 63 21.27 5.66 -2.84
C LYS A 63 21.35 5.38 -1.33
N GLN A 64 20.51 6.06 -0.55
CA GLN A 64 20.38 5.84 0.89
C GLN A 64 19.38 4.72 1.16
N GLN A 65 19.47 4.07 2.32
CA GLN A 65 18.51 3.07 2.76
C GLN A 65 17.15 3.71 3.08
N TRP A 66 16.08 3.01 2.73
CA TRP A 66 14.70 3.36 3.03
C TRP A 66 13.85 2.12 2.98
N ALA A 67 12.69 2.17 3.64
CA ALA A 67 11.82 1.02 3.78
C ALA A 67 10.36 1.40 3.50
N ILE A 68 9.58 0.40 3.12
CA ILE A 68 8.13 0.43 3.14
C ILE A 68 7.63 -0.40 4.30
N LEU A 69 6.69 0.18 5.04
CA LEU A 69 5.81 -0.54 5.95
C LEU A 69 4.40 -0.49 5.40
N THR A 70 3.80 -1.66 5.17
CA THR A 70 2.39 -1.80 4.86
C THR A 70 1.77 -2.91 5.71
N GLY A 71 0.46 -3.08 5.64
CA GLY A 71 -0.27 -4.08 6.41
C GLY A 71 -1.17 -4.95 5.55
N LEU A 72 -1.53 -6.11 6.10
CA LEU A 72 -2.66 -6.91 5.64
C LEU A 72 -3.47 -7.34 6.87
N MET A 73 -4.79 -7.31 6.75
CA MET A 73 -5.68 -7.95 7.72
C MET A 73 -6.24 -9.23 7.07
N PRO A 74 -5.97 -10.42 7.63
CA PRO A 74 -6.52 -11.67 7.12
C PRO A 74 -8.05 -11.65 7.27
N SER A 75 -8.77 -11.47 6.17
CA SER A 75 -10.21 -11.21 6.21
C SER A 75 -11.02 -11.92 5.11
N GLY A 76 -10.43 -12.93 4.49
CA GLY A 76 -11.03 -13.72 3.42
C GLY A 76 -10.11 -13.86 2.23
N LYS A 77 -10.69 -14.02 1.04
CA LYS A 77 -9.95 -14.18 -0.21
C LYS A 77 -9.38 -12.86 -0.72
N MET A 78 -8.17 -12.90 -1.28
CA MET A 78 -7.56 -11.77 -1.95
C MET A 78 -8.36 -11.40 -3.22
N HIS A 79 -8.35 -10.12 -3.58
CA HIS A 79 -9.04 -9.61 -4.77
C HIS A 79 -8.24 -8.48 -5.41
N LEU A 80 -8.71 -7.95 -6.55
CA LEU A 80 -7.96 -6.97 -7.34
C LEU A 80 -7.64 -5.66 -6.58
N GLY A 81 -8.50 -5.25 -5.64
CA GLY A 81 -8.17 -4.14 -4.72
C GLY A 81 -6.90 -4.38 -3.91
N HIS A 82 -6.76 -5.54 -3.25
CA HIS A 82 -5.55 -5.93 -2.53
C HIS A 82 -4.32 -5.98 -3.46
N LYS A 83 -4.50 -6.47 -4.69
CA LYS A 83 -3.41 -6.54 -5.68
C LYS A 83 -2.81 -5.17 -5.98
N MET A 84 -3.62 -4.10 -6.04
CA MET A 84 -3.12 -2.77 -6.35
C MET A 84 -2.06 -2.28 -5.36
N VAL A 85 -2.31 -2.48 -4.05
CA VAL A 85 -1.36 -2.11 -2.99
C VAL A 85 -0.04 -2.87 -3.14
N ILE A 86 -0.13 -4.17 -3.42
CA ILE A 86 1.07 -5.02 -3.53
C ILE A 86 1.87 -4.73 -4.80
N GLU A 87 1.22 -4.29 -5.88
CA GLU A 87 1.96 -3.81 -7.06
C GLU A 87 2.81 -2.57 -6.75
N GLU A 88 2.36 -1.69 -5.86
CA GLU A 88 3.18 -0.56 -5.40
C GLU A 88 4.35 -1.04 -4.55
N VAL A 89 4.11 -1.96 -3.61
CA VAL A 89 5.16 -2.58 -2.78
C VAL A 89 6.24 -3.22 -3.66
N ILE A 90 5.84 -4.03 -4.64
CA ILE A 90 6.76 -4.69 -5.57
C ILE A 90 7.53 -3.65 -6.39
N TYR A 91 6.86 -2.62 -6.91
CA TYR A 91 7.52 -1.54 -7.63
C TYR A 91 8.62 -0.90 -6.78
N TYR A 92 8.29 -0.52 -5.55
CA TYR A 92 9.24 0.11 -4.66
C TYR A 92 10.38 -0.84 -4.22
N GLN A 93 10.11 -2.13 -4.05
CA GLN A 93 11.14 -3.16 -3.84
C GLN A 93 12.14 -3.18 -5.01
N THR A 94 11.65 -3.09 -6.26
CA THR A 94 12.53 -3.09 -7.44
C THR A 94 13.43 -1.86 -7.56
N ILE A 95 13.12 -0.78 -6.84
CA ILE A 95 13.93 0.45 -6.81
C ILE A 95 14.67 0.64 -5.47
N GLY A 96 14.76 -0.43 -4.66
CA GLY A 96 15.67 -0.52 -3.52
C GLY A 96 15.05 -0.32 -2.14
N ALA A 97 13.73 -0.47 -1.99
CA ALA A 97 13.10 -0.44 -0.67
C ALA A 97 13.28 -1.77 0.08
N ASP A 98 13.59 -1.70 1.37
CA ASP A 98 13.34 -2.82 2.29
C ASP A 98 11.84 -2.92 2.56
N ILE A 99 11.28 -4.15 2.54
CA ILE A 99 9.84 -4.36 2.63
C ILE A 99 9.46 -5.00 3.96
N PHE A 100 8.58 -4.33 4.71
CA PHE A 100 7.97 -4.83 5.92
C PHE A 100 6.45 -4.90 5.72
N ILE A 101 5.88 -6.09 5.92
CA ILE A 101 4.43 -6.33 5.83
C ILE A 101 3.95 -6.81 7.20
N ALA A 102 3.16 -5.98 7.87
CA ALA A 102 2.55 -6.32 9.15
C ALA A 102 1.26 -7.14 8.94
N VAL A 103 1.16 -8.29 9.60
CA VAL A 103 -0.06 -9.10 9.62
C VAL A 103 -0.89 -8.67 10.82
N ALA A 104 -2.07 -8.12 10.58
CA ALA A 104 -3.01 -7.67 11.61
C ALA A 104 -3.97 -8.80 12.02
N ASP A 105 -3.41 -9.91 12.49
CA ASP A 105 -4.15 -11.09 12.96
C ASP A 105 -4.94 -10.83 14.25
N ILE A 106 -4.39 -10.04 15.17
CA ILE A 106 -5.10 -9.61 16.40
C ILE A 106 -6.33 -8.76 16.04
N GLU A 107 -6.22 -7.88 15.04
CA GLU A 107 -7.35 -7.07 14.57
C GLU A 107 -8.43 -7.95 13.92
N ALA A 108 -8.02 -8.92 13.09
CA ALA A 108 -8.94 -9.89 12.50
C ALA A 108 -9.67 -10.72 13.58
N PHE A 109 -8.95 -11.13 14.63
CA PHE A 109 -9.54 -11.82 15.78
C PHE A 109 -10.57 -10.95 16.50
N ALA A 110 -10.20 -9.69 16.81
CA ALA A 110 -11.04 -8.79 17.59
C ALA A 110 -12.28 -8.29 16.83
N THR A 111 -12.19 -8.11 15.51
CA THR A 111 -13.23 -7.39 14.73
C THR A 111 -13.99 -8.25 13.73
N ARG A 112 -13.44 -9.40 13.32
CA ARG A 112 -14.01 -10.25 12.25
C ARG A 112 -14.38 -11.66 12.73
N GLY A 113 -14.08 -12.00 13.98
CA GLY A 113 -14.46 -13.29 14.58
C GLY A 113 -13.63 -14.48 14.10
N PHE A 114 -12.50 -14.25 13.43
CA PHE A 114 -11.54 -15.31 13.11
C PHE A 114 -10.81 -15.74 14.38
N THR A 115 -10.49 -17.02 14.53
CA THR A 115 -9.49 -17.45 15.50
C THR A 115 -8.09 -17.04 15.05
N LEU A 116 -7.14 -16.91 15.99
CA LEU A 116 -5.75 -16.60 15.64
C LEU A 116 -5.16 -17.63 14.66
N LYS A 117 -5.53 -18.92 14.80
CA LYS A 117 -5.09 -19.98 13.89
C LYS A 117 -5.65 -19.80 12.47
N GLU A 118 -6.90 -19.40 12.33
CA GLU A 118 -7.50 -19.11 11.02
C GLU A 118 -6.89 -17.86 10.38
N ALA A 119 -6.67 -16.81 11.17
CA ALA A 119 -6.02 -15.59 10.71
C ALA A 119 -4.58 -15.86 10.23
N GLU A 120 -3.80 -16.63 10.99
CA GLU A 120 -2.45 -17.06 10.61
C GLU A 120 -2.46 -17.87 9.30
N LYS A 121 -3.39 -18.84 9.19
CA LYS A 121 -3.53 -19.66 8.00
C LYS A 121 -3.84 -18.80 6.77
N LEU A 122 -4.81 -17.90 6.88
CA LEU A 122 -5.17 -16.97 5.80
C LEU A 122 -3.99 -16.06 5.43
N ALA A 123 -3.29 -15.50 6.41
CA ALA A 123 -2.13 -14.66 6.16
C ALA A 123 -1.08 -15.38 5.31
N LYS A 124 -0.76 -16.64 5.66
CA LYS A 124 0.27 -17.44 4.98
C LYS A 124 -0.19 -17.95 3.62
N GLU A 125 -1.32 -18.64 3.58
CA GLU A 125 -1.76 -19.40 2.42
C GLU A 125 -2.49 -18.55 1.38
N GLU A 126 -3.19 -17.49 1.80
CA GLU A 126 -3.96 -16.64 0.88
C GLU A 126 -3.23 -15.34 0.55
N TYR A 127 -2.68 -14.62 1.53
CA TYR A 127 -2.08 -13.30 1.24
C TYR A 127 -0.61 -13.42 0.86
N ILE A 128 0.25 -13.91 1.75
CA ILE A 128 1.71 -13.95 1.55
C ILE A 128 2.06 -14.81 0.33
N ALA A 129 1.46 -16.00 0.18
CA ALA A 129 1.66 -16.84 -1.00
C ALA A 129 1.32 -16.09 -2.30
N ASN A 130 0.17 -15.40 -2.35
CA ASN A 130 -0.22 -14.61 -3.52
C ASN A 130 0.72 -13.41 -3.76
N TYR A 131 1.24 -12.77 -2.71
CA TYR A 131 2.20 -11.67 -2.85
C TYR A 131 3.49 -12.13 -3.51
N ILE A 132 4.00 -13.30 -3.11
CA ILE A 132 5.18 -13.93 -3.72
C ILE A 132 4.92 -14.27 -5.19
N VAL A 133 3.75 -14.86 -5.50
CA VAL A 133 3.36 -15.17 -6.90
C VAL A 133 3.27 -13.90 -7.76
N LEU A 134 2.82 -12.79 -7.19
CA LEU A 134 2.76 -11.50 -7.88
C LEU A 134 4.14 -10.88 -8.15
N GLY A 135 5.20 -11.41 -7.53
CA GLY A 135 6.58 -10.99 -7.74
C GLY A 135 7.24 -10.31 -6.55
N LEU A 136 6.62 -10.33 -5.37
CA LEU A 136 7.31 -9.92 -4.14
C LEU A 136 8.43 -10.90 -3.85
N LYS A 137 9.66 -10.39 -3.75
CA LYS A 137 10.83 -11.22 -3.48
C LYS A 137 11.03 -11.35 -1.97
N PRO A 138 11.02 -12.58 -1.41
CA PRO A 138 11.52 -12.78 -0.06
C PRO A 138 13.03 -12.55 -0.04
N ASN A 139 13.52 -12.05 1.09
CA ASN A 139 14.96 -11.92 1.36
C ASN A 139 15.57 -13.28 1.69
#